data_AF-A0A9R0I2Z1-F1
#
_entry.id   AF-A0A9R0I2Z1-F1
#
_cell.length_a   1.000
_cell.length_b   1.000
_cell.length_c   1.000
_cell.angle_alpha   90.00
_cell.angle_beta   90.00
_cell.angle_gamma   90.00
#
_symmetry.space_group_name_H-M   'P 1'
#
loop_
_entity.id
_entity.type
_entity.pdbx_description
1 polymer ?
#
loop_
_entity_poly.entity_id
_entity_poly.type
_entity_poly.pdbx_seq_one_letter_code
_entity_poly.pdbx_strand_id
1 'polypeptide(L)'
;MVCIKKMMENEEDETEKWLNNEYSSFHQILLLGEGDFSFALSLSLSFASASNIVATSLDSYDSLIKKYKRAKSNLDLLEKLGASLIHEVDATKMKLHTDLKMRKFDRIIFNFPHAGFHGKEQNLHLINKHRRLVHDFFSNASGMLRPNGEIHVNHKTSAPFSHWNLEKLASQNSLLLIECVPFNIHDYPGYNNKRGDGLRCDEPFRLGKCSTFKFIFSPESKKMSTNHTRRDSKENLPHQIQRILFQEHNHETSFVPNHPINLFSSHLGSPVRDRFREDVAWVFDWYFTHVDETFGVREEMEGYHVYEGVRRGYDRYVKLASCRTSPDFIVFLEELHGLSLMRIERLKQSLEDMSHY
;
A
#
# COMPACT_ATOMS: atom_id res chain seq x y z
N MET A 1 -58.96 4.43 27.21
CA MET A 1 -57.61 4.26 27.80
C MET A 1 -56.98 2.89 27.47
N VAL A 2 -57.20 2.36 26.26
CA VAL A 2 -56.70 1.03 25.82
C VAL A 2 -55.86 1.11 24.53
N CYS A 3 -55.76 2.26 23.87
CA CYS A 3 -55.04 2.41 22.60
C CYS A 3 -53.62 2.99 22.70
N ILE A 4 -53.10 3.28 23.90
CA ILE A 4 -51.73 3.80 24.06
C ILE A 4 -50.74 2.69 24.44
N LYS A 5 -51.22 1.53 24.90
CA LYS A 5 -50.36 0.44 25.40
C LYS A 5 -49.84 -0.53 24.32
N LYS A 6 -50.20 -0.33 23.04
CA LYS A 6 -49.80 -1.21 21.93
C LYS A 6 -48.80 -0.57 20.95
N MET A 7 -48.21 0.57 21.32
CA MET A 7 -47.13 1.23 20.57
C MET A 7 -45.77 1.15 21.28
N MET A 8 -45.63 0.27 22.27
CA MET A 8 -44.38 0.05 23.02
C MET A 8 -44.02 -1.45 23.08
N GLU A 9 -44.20 -2.17 21.98
CA GLU A 9 -43.72 -3.55 21.86
C GLU A 9 -42.74 -3.63 20.69
N ASN A 10 -41.48 -3.91 21.06
CA ASN A 10 -40.29 -4.16 20.25
C ASN A 10 -39.37 -2.96 19.94
N GLU A 11 -39.00 -2.18 20.95
CA GLU A 11 -37.59 -1.78 21.05
C GLU A 11 -36.86 -2.99 21.66
N GLU A 12 -36.46 -3.95 20.83
CA GLU A 12 -35.36 -4.82 21.21
C GLU A 12 -34.17 -3.88 21.45
N ASP A 13 -33.66 -3.81 22.68
CA ASP A 13 -32.36 -3.20 22.96
C ASP A 13 -31.40 -3.75 21.90
N GLU A 14 -30.97 -2.90 20.95
CA GLU A 14 -30.13 -3.32 19.83
C GLU A 14 -28.80 -3.80 20.40
N THR A 15 -28.72 -5.09 20.71
CA THR A 15 -27.49 -5.71 21.19
C THR A 15 -26.42 -5.58 20.10
N GLU A 16 -25.25 -5.11 20.49
CA GLU A 16 -24.13 -4.90 19.58
C GLU A 16 -23.73 -6.23 18.93
N LYS A 17 -23.77 -6.28 17.60
CA LYS A 17 -23.39 -7.46 16.82
C LYS A 17 -21.98 -7.28 16.28
N TRP A 18 -21.19 -8.34 16.37
CA TRP A 18 -19.79 -8.34 15.96
C TRP A 18 -19.56 -9.35 14.85
N LEU A 19 -18.78 -8.95 13.84
CA LEU A 19 -18.22 -9.85 12.83
C LEU A 19 -16.71 -9.96 13.06
N ASN A 20 -16.24 -11.19 13.33
CA ASN A 20 -14.84 -11.56 13.54
C ASN A 20 -14.10 -10.76 14.63
N ASN A 21 -14.84 -10.15 15.58
CA ASN A 21 -14.32 -9.18 16.54
C ASN A 21 -13.63 -7.96 15.90
N GLU A 22 -13.84 -7.71 14.60
CA GLU A 22 -13.22 -6.60 13.86
C GLU A 22 -14.21 -5.46 13.59
N TYR A 23 -15.45 -5.81 13.27
CA TYR A 23 -16.50 -4.88 12.89
C TYR A 23 -17.72 -5.05 13.79
N SER A 24 -18.16 -3.95 14.39
CA SER A 24 -19.37 -3.86 15.19
C SER A 24 -20.49 -3.18 14.41
N SER A 25 -21.74 -3.56 14.69
CA SER A 25 -22.94 -2.88 14.20
C SER A 25 -23.07 -1.42 14.67
N PHE A 26 -22.32 -1.01 15.70
CA PHE A 26 -22.29 0.38 16.18
C PHE A 26 -21.25 1.25 15.47
N HIS A 27 -20.30 0.65 14.75
CA HIS A 27 -19.35 1.41 13.94
C HIS A 27 -20.05 2.09 12.76
N GLN A 28 -19.67 3.31 12.42
CA GLN A 28 -19.92 3.87 11.10
C GLN A 28 -18.83 3.42 10.13
N ILE A 29 -19.23 2.69 9.08
CA ILE A 29 -18.31 1.98 8.19
C ILE A 29 -18.39 2.57 6.79
N LEU A 30 -17.23 2.89 6.21
CA LEU A 30 -17.07 3.25 4.80
C LEU A 30 -16.33 2.13 4.07
N LEU A 31 -16.94 1.58 3.03
CA LEU A 31 -16.37 0.57 2.14
C LEU A 31 -16.06 1.21 0.78
N LEU A 32 -14.80 1.08 0.35
CA LEU A 32 -14.30 1.72 -0.87
C LEU A 32 -14.00 0.70 -1.97
N GLY A 33 -14.34 1.06 -3.20
CA GLY A 33 -13.99 0.28 -4.38
C GLY A 33 -14.65 -1.09 -4.39
N GLU A 34 -15.90 -1.18 -3.91
CA GLU A 34 -16.68 -2.41 -3.97
C GLU A 34 -16.82 -2.84 -5.44
N GLY A 35 -16.46 -4.09 -5.72
CA GLY A 35 -16.67 -4.75 -7.00
C GLY A 35 -18.15 -5.09 -7.15
N ASP A 36 -18.53 -6.34 -6.88
CA ASP A 36 -19.93 -6.75 -6.93
C ASP A 36 -20.72 -6.46 -5.62
N PHE A 37 -20.17 -5.66 -4.69
CA PHE A 37 -20.76 -5.33 -3.37
C PHE A 37 -20.97 -6.52 -2.42
N SER A 38 -20.39 -7.68 -2.71
CA SER A 38 -20.56 -8.88 -1.87
C SER A 38 -19.89 -8.76 -0.49
N PHE A 39 -18.84 -7.96 -0.33
CA PHE A 39 -18.22 -7.73 0.98
C PHE A 39 -19.13 -6.89 1.88
N ALA A 40 -19.63 -5.76 1.35
CA ALA A 40 -20.63 -4.94 2.03
C ALA A 40 -21.84 -5.76 2.48
N LEU A 41 -22.33 -6.63 1.58
CA LEU A 41 -23.46 -7.49 1.88
C LEU A 41 -23.14 -8.51 2.98
N SER A 42 -21.94 -9.11 2.98
CA SER A 42 -21.51 -10.02 4.06
C SER A 42 -21.58 -9.35 5.43
N LEU A 43 -21.04 -8.13 5.57
CA LEU A 43 -21.10 -7.36 6.83
C LEU A 43 -22.56 -7.06 7.22
N SER A 44 -23.34 -6.59 6.26
CA SER A 44 -24.74 -6.21 6.47
C SER A 44 -25.61 -7.37 6.96
N LEU A 45 -25.39 -8.57 6.40
CA LEU A 45 -26.10 -9.78 6.82
C LEU A 45 -25.68 -10.22 8.23
N SER A 46 -24.40 -10.09 8.59
CA SER A 46 -23.92 -10.38 9.96
C SER A 46 -24.53 -9.44 11.01
N PHE A 47 -24.78 -8.18 10.65
CA PHE A 47 -25.45 -7.22 11.54
C PHE A 47 -26.99 -7.31 11.46
N ALA A 48 -27.52 -8.02 10.46
CA ALA A 48 -28.93 -7.97 10.06
C ALA A 48 -29.43 -6.54 9.80
N SER A 49 -28.54 -5.63 9.42
CA SER A 49 -28.77 -4.22 9.13
C SER A 49 -27.56 -3.65 8.39
N ALA A 50 -27.77 -2.60 7.61
CA ALA A 50 -26.72 -1.86 6.91
C ALA A 50 -26.85 -0.34 7.11
N SER A 51 -27.68 0.12 8.05
CA SER A 51 -27.92 1.55 8.31
C SER A 51 -26.65 2.33 8.67
N ASN A 52 -25.64 1.63 9.18
CA ASN A 52 -24.33 2.14 9.56
C ASN A 52 -23.26 2.02 8.46
N ILE A 53 -23.61 1.48 7.28
CA ILE A 53 -22.68 1.17 6.18
C ILE A 53 -22.87 2.13 5.01
N VAL A 54 -21.76 2.70 4.55
CA VAL A 54 -21.64 3.37 3.25
C VAL A 54 -20.80 2.50 2.35
N ALA A 55 -21.40 1.98 1.28
CA ALA A 55 -20.69 1.15 0.31
C ALA A 55 -20.54 1.92 -1.00
N THR A 56 -19.31 1.95 -1.53
CA THR A 56 -18.98 2.81 -2.67
C THR A 56 -18.27 2.08 -3.79
N SER A 57 -18.52 2.51 -5.03
CA SER A 57 -17.82 2.03 -6.23
C SER A 57 -17.21 3.18 -7.01
N LEU A 58 -16.11 2.91 -7.71
CA LEU A 58 -15.57 3.85 -8.70
C LEU A 58 -16.44 3.91 -9.96
N ASP A 59 -17.05 2.79 -10.34
CA ASP A 59 -17.97 2.71 -11.46
C ASP A 59 -19.30 3.42 -11.16
N SER A 60 -19.92 3.97 -12.19
CA SER A 60 -21.33 4.37 -12.16
C SER A 60 -22.24 3.15 -12.02
N TYR A 61 -23.46 3.33 -11.49
CA TYR A 61 -24.44 2.25 -11.33
C TYR A 61 -24.63 1.44 -12.62
N ASP A 62 -24.85 2.11 -13.76
CA ASP A 62 -25.07 1.45 -15.05
C ASP A 62 -23.89 0.61 -15.53
N SER A 63 -22.66 1.11 -15.29
CA SER A 63 -21.43 0.39 -15.65
C SER A 63 -21.24 -0.82 -14.74
N LEU A 64 -21.50 -0.63 -13.45
CA LEU A 64 -21.37 -1.63 -12.40
C LEU A 64 -22.27 -2.86 -12.66
N ILE A 65 -23.56 -2.65 -12.92
CA ILE A 65 -24.51 -3.76 -13.15
C ILE A 65 -24.23 -4.52 -14.45
N LYS A 66 -23.57 -3.88 -15.43
CA LYS A 66 -23.10 -4.53 -16.67
C LYS A 66 -21.82 -5.32 -16.44
N LYS A 67 -20.91 -4.80 -15.60
CA LYS A 67 -19.62 -5.42 -15.28
C LYS A 67 -19.79 -6.68 -14.43
N TYR A 68 -20.61 -6.63 -13.39
CA TYR A 68 -20.70 -7.70 -12.38
C TYR A 68 -22.07 -8.35 -12.37
N LYS A 69 -22.14 -9.65 -12.64
CA LYS A 69 -23.40 -10.40 -12.74
C LYS A 69 -24.26 -10.33 -11.47
N ARG A 70 -23.61 -10.21 -10.30
CA ARG A 70 -24.28 -10.19 -8.99
C ARG A 70 -24.47 -8.80 -8.39
N ALA A 71 -23.91 -7.74 -9.01
CA ALA A 71 -23.97 -6.40 -8.44
C ALA A 71 -25.41 -5.97 -8.18
N LYS A 72 -26.30 -6.07 -9.18
CA LYS A 72 -27.70 -5.65 -9.03
C LYS A 72 -28.39 -6.31 -7.82
N SER A 73 -28.34 -7.63 -7.72
CA SER A 73 -28.97 -8.34 -6.60
C SER A 73 -28.36 -7.99 -5.24
N ASN A 74 -27.05 -7.75 -5.18
CA ASN A 74 -26.39 -7.36 -3.94
C ASN A 74 -26.76 -5.94 -3.53
N LEU A 75 -26.83 -4.99 -4.48
CA LEU A 75 -27.27 -3.61 -4.26
C LEU A 75 -28.73 -3.57 -3.79
N ASP A 76 -29.64 -4.29 -4.46
CA ASP A 76 -31.06 -4.35 -4.08
C ASP A 76 -31.25 -4.84 -2.64
N LEU A 77 -30.42 -5.79 -2.19
CA LEU A 77 -30.48 -6.32 -0.83
C LEU A 77 -29.83 -5.36 0.19
N LEU A 78 -28.72 -4.73 -0.17
CA LEU A 78 -28.06 -3.72 0.66
C LEU A 78 -28.98 -2.51 0.90
N GLU A 79 -29.67 -2.03 -0.13
CA GLU A 79 -30.63 -0.94 -0.02
C GLU A 79 -31.78 -1.32 0.92
N LYS A 80 -32.32 -2.55 0.81
CA LYS A 80 -33.35 -3.07 1.73
C LYS A 80 -32.87 -3.17 3.17
N LEU A 81 -31.58 -3.44 3.39
CA LEU A 81 -30.95 -3.44 4.71
C LEU A 81 -30.60 -2.04 5.21
N GLY A 82 -30.79 -0.99 4.40
CA GLY A 82 -30.58 0.41 4.78
C GLY A 82 -29.19 0.97 4.47
N ALA A 83 -28.41 0.31 3.61
CA ALA A 83 -27.08 0.79 3.22
C ALA A 83 -27.15 2.10 2.44
N SER A 84 -26.20 3.01 2.67
CA SER A 84 -25.96 4.14 1.78
C SER A 84 -25.07 3.70 0.61
N LEU A 85 -25.63 3.62 -0.60
CA LEU A 85 -24.90 3.23 -1.80
C LEU A 85 -24.48 4.49 -2.58
N ILE A 86 -23.18 4.66 -2.81
CA ILE A 86 -22.66 5.85 -3.53
C ILE A 86 -21.73 5.39 -4.66
N HIS A 87 -22.02 5.81 -5.87
CA HIS A 87 -21.26 5.46 -7.06
C HIS A 87 -20.32 6.59 -7.47
N GLU A 88 -19.37 6.30 -8.38
CA GLU A 88 -18.41 7.28 -8.91
C GLU A 88 -17.50 7.91 -7.83
N VAL A 89 -17.19 7.14 -6.78
CA VAL A 89 -16.28 7.57 -5.71
C VAL A 89 -14.84 7.18 -6.04
N ASP A 90 -14.03 8.19 -6.36
CA ASP A 90 -12.57 8.06 -6.48
C ASP A 90 -11.93 8.09 -5.09
N ALA A 91 -11.38 6.95 -4.64
CA ALA A 91 -10.71 6.81 -3.33
C ALA A 91 -9.54 7.80 -3.14
N THR A 92 -8.93 8.30 -4.22
CA THR A 92 -7.84 9.30 -4.18
C THR A 92 -8.35 10.73 -3.96
N LYS A 93 -9.67 10.95 -4.05
CA LYS A 93 -10.33 12.26 -3.90
C LYS A 93 -11.56 12.21 -2.99
N MET A 94 -11.81 11.08 -2.34
CA MET A 94 -13.06 10.81 -1.62
C MET A 94 -13.39 11.82 -0.51
N LYS A 95 -12.39 12.45 0.12
CA LYS A 95 -12.64 13.48 1.14
C LYS A 95 -13.27 14.75 0.58
N LEU A 96 -13.23 14.93 -0.74
CA LEU A 96 -13.83 16.05 -1.45
C LEU A 96 -15.20 15.70 -2.04
N HIS A 97 -15.57 14.42 -2.07
CA HIS A 97 -16.84 13.96 -2.63
C HIS A 97 -18.02 14.58 -1.85
N THR A 98 -19.02 15.08 -2.56
CA THR A 98 -20.14 15.86 -1.99
C THR A 98 -20.83 15.14 -0.82
N ASP A 99 -21.07 13.84 -0.97
CA ASP A 99 -21.75 13.02 0.04
C ASP A 99 -20.85 12.51 1.17
N LEU A 100 -19.52 12.64 1.03
CA LEU A 100 -18.55 12.12 2.00
C LEU A 100 -17.77 13.21 2.74
N LYS A 101 -17.62 14.41 2.17
CA LYS A 101 -16.70 15.46 2.66
C LYS A 101 -16.93 15.90 4.11
N MET A 102 -18.15 15.76 4.63
CA MET A 102 -18.49 16.11 6.02
C MET A 102 -18.62 14.88 6.94
N ARG A 103 -18.47 13.67 6.40
CA ARG A 103 -18.66 12.42 7.15
C ARG A 103 -17.35 11.98 7.77
N LYS A 104 -17.47 11.33 8.93
CA LYS A 104 -16.37 10.70 9.65
C LYS A 104 -16.76 9.27 10.01
N PHE A 105 -15.80 8.36 9.98
CA PHE A 105 -16.04 6.93 10.11
C PHE A 105 -15.19 6.30 11.21
N ASP A 106 -15.74 5.27 11.84
CA ASP A 106 -15.04 4.42 12.82
C ASP A 106 -14.20 3.37 12.09
N ARG A 107 -14.64 2.95 10.89
CA ARG A 107 -13.90 2.02 10.02
C ARG A 107 -13.94 2.52 8.57
N ILE A 108 -12.77 2.66 7.95
CA ILE A 108 -12.64 2.89 6.50
C ILE A 108 -11.92 1.69 5.90
N ILE A 109 -12.58 0.96 5.01
CA ILE A 109 -12.10 -0.33 4.51
C ILE A 109 -11.86 -0.24 3.01
N PHE A 110 -10.68 -0.67 2.57
CA PHE A 110 -10.35 -0.80 1.16
C PHE A 110 -9.80 -2.21 0.86
N ASN A 111 -10.61 -3.01 0.17
CA ASN A 111 -10.30 -4.40 -0.14
C ASN A 111 -9.48 -4.53 -1.42
N PHE A 112 -8.25 -5.02 -1.30
CA PHE A 112 -7.34 -5.31 -2.42
C PHE A 112 -7.25 -4.14 -3.43
N PRO A 113 -6.92 -2.92 -2.98
CA PRO A 113 -6.84 -1.75 -3.86
C PRO A 113 -5.99 -2.04 -5.09
N HIS A 114 -6.44 -1.65 -6.28
CA HIS A 114 -5.72 -1.91 -7.52
C HIS A 114 -5.91 -0.77 -8.52
N ALA A 115 -4.83 -0.40 -9.22
CA ALA A 115 -4.80 0.76 -10.13
C ALA A 115 -5.11 0.36 -11.58
N GLY A 116 -5.91 -0.68 -11.77
CA GLY A 116 -6.15 -1.32 -13.07
C GLY A 116 -4.97 -2.16 -13.58
N PHE A 117 -5.18 -2.88 -14.68
CA PHE A 117 -4.20 -3.83 -15.21
C PHE A 117 -3.52 -3.29 -16.47
N HIS A 118 -2.39 -2.60 -16.27
CA HIS A 118 -1.62 -1.95 -17.34
C HIS A 118 -0.26 -2.62 -17.59
N GLY A 119 -0.23 -3.95 -17.57
CA GLY A 119 1.00 -4.73 -17.74
C GLY A 119 1.08 -5.89 -16.76
N LYS A 120 2.31 -6.37 -16.51
CA LYS A 120 2.59 -7.43 -15.53
C LYS A 120 2.70 -6.83 -14.12
N GLU A 121 2.19 -7.54 -13.12
CA GLU A 121 2.17 -7.12 -11.70
C GLU A 121 3.56 -6.82 -11.11
N GLN A 122 4.62 -7.45 -11.65
CA GLN A 122 6.00 -7.21 -11.24
C GLN A 122 6.66 -6.00 -11.92
N ASN A 123 5.97 -5.34 -12.86
CA ASN A 123 6.50 -4.17 -13.54
C ASN A 123 6.56 -2.97 -12.57
N LEU A 124 7.75 -2.36 -12.43
CA LEU A 124 7.97 -1.24 -11.50
C LEU A 124 7.06 -0.04 -11.74
N HIS A 125 6.74 0.28 -13.00
CA HIS A 125 5.82 1.38 -13.31
C HIS A 125 4.41 1.08 -12.81
N LEU A 126 3.92 -0.16 -12.99
CA LEU A 126 2.62 -0.58 -12.50
C LEU A 126 2.60 -0.64 -10.95
N ILE A 127 3.64 -1.18 -10.32
CA ILE A 127 3.83 -1.13 -8.86
C ILE A 127 3.75 0.32 -8.35
N ASN A 128 4.39 1.28 -9.02
CA ASN A 128 4.33 2.69 -8.62
C ASN A 128 2.93 3.30 -8.78
N LYS A 129 2.14 2.90 -9.78
CA LYS A 129 0.72 3.29 -9.89
C LYS A 129 -0.09 2.79 -8.70
N HIS A 130 0.11 1.52 -8.32
CA HIS A 130 -0.55 0.95 -7.15
C HIS A 130 -0.17 1.65 -5.84
N ARG A 131 1.12 1.92 -5.66
CA ARG A 131 1.63 2.67 -4.50
C ARG A 131 1.02 4.07 -4.44
N ARG A 132 0.89 4.77 -5.57
CA ARG A 132 0.25 6.10 -5.62
C ARG A 132 -1.23 6.03 -5.25
N LEU A 133 -1.99 5.06 -5.78
CA LEU A 133 -3.39 4.85 -5.41
C LEU A 133 -3.55 4.70 -3.89
N VAL A 134 -2.75 3.83 -3.27
CA VAL A 134 -2.82 3.55 -1.83
C VAL A 134 -2.35 4.76 -1.00
N HIS A 135 -1.29 5.44 -1.44
CA HIS A 135 -0.81 6.67 -0.81
C HIS A 135 -1.90 7.75 -0.76
N ASP A 136 -2.53 8.03 -1.91
CA ASP A 136 -3.53 9.10 -2.01
C ASP A 136 -4.81 8.71 -1.29
N PHE A 137 -5.18 7.43 -1.30
CA PHE A 137 -6.22 6.89 -0.42
C PHE A 137 -5.92 7.18 1.06
N PHE A 138 -4.73 6.85 1.57
CA PHE A 138 -4.36 7.13 2.96
C PHE A 138 -4.40 8.63 3.29
N SER A 139 -3.95 9.47 2.37
CA SER A 139 -4.03 10.94 2.48
C SER A 139 -5.46 11.47 2.62
N ASN A 140 -6.43 10.76 2.03
CA ASN A 140 -7.85 11.07 2.16
C ASN A 140 -8.43 10.49 3.45
N ALA A 141 -8.23 9.19 3.67
CA ALA A 141 -8.83 8.41 4.75
C ALA A 141 -8.41 8.90 6.13
N SER A 142 -7.13 9.25 6.33
CA SER A 142 -6.62 9.83 7.57
C SER A 142 -7.43 11.05 8.03
N GLY A 143 -7.85 11.89 7.09
CA GLY A 143 -8.67 13.07 7.35
C GLY A 143 -10.16 12.77 7.53
N MET A 144 -10.60 11.52 7.48
CA MET A 144 -12.01 11.10 7.54
C MET A 144 -12.31 10.18 8.73
N LEU A 145 -11.35 9.95 9.62
CA LEU A 145 -11.55 9.13 10.81
C LEU A 145 -12.25 9.89 11.94
N ARG A 146 -13.11 9.17 12.68
CA ARG A 146 -13.58 9.55 14.03
C ARG A 146 -12.48 9.34 15.07
N PRO A 147 -12.64 9.85 16.31
CA PRO A 147 -11.79 9.42 17.42
C PRO A 147 -11.78 7.88 17.52
N ASN A 148 -10.59 7.28 17.65
CA ASN A 148 -10.38 5.83 17.65
C ASN A 148 -10.78 5.11 16.34
N GLY A 149 -10.98 5.87 15.26
CA GLY A 149 -11.26 5.29 13.95
C GLY A 149 -10.04 4.56 13.38
N GLU A 150 -10.32 3.51 12.61
CA GLU A 150 -9.32 2.66 11.98
C GLU A 150 -9.49 2.63 10.46
N ILE A 151 -8.37 2.50 9.75
CA ILE A 151 -8.31 2.21 8.32
C ILE A 151 -7.88 0.76 8.15
N HIS A 152 -8.68 -0.04 7.45
CA HIS A 152 -8.40 -1.44 7.20
C HIS A 152 -8.11 -1.63 5.71
N VAL A 153 -6.94 -2.19 5.39
CA VAL A 153 -6.58 -2.54 4.01
C VAL A 153 -6.31 -4.02 3.92
N ASN A 154 -7.17 -4.75 3.20
CA ASN A 154 -6.93 -6.15 2.88
C ASN A 154 -6.01 -6.24 1.67
N HIS A 155 -4.87 -6.90 1.82
CA HIS A 155 -3.85 -6.89 0.79
C HIS A 155 -3.06 -8.19 0.71
N LYS A 156 -2.55 -8.51 -0.48
CA LYS A 156 -1.67 -9.66 -0.71
C LYS A 156 -0.29 -9.39 -0.12
N THR A 157 0.28 -10.37 0.57
CA THR A 157 1.55 -10.23 1.30
C THR A 157 2.73 -10.93 0.64
N SER A 158 2.51 -11.59 -0.50
CA SER A 158 3.57 -12.20 -1.33
C SER A 158 3.97 -11.29 -2.47
N ALA A 159 5.18 -11.47 -3.01
CA ALA A 159 5.64 -10.74 -4.19
C ALA A 159 4.70 -10.98 -5.39
N PRO A 160 4.51 -9.98 -6.28
CA PRO A 160 5.10 -8.64 -6.23
C PRO A 160 4.31 -7.65 -5.34
N PHE A 161 3.17 -8.04 -4.79
CA PHE A 161 2.27 -7.16 -4.03
C PHE A 161 2.93 -6.64 -2.74
N SER A 162 3.74 -7.44 -2.07
CA SER A 162 4.50 -7.00 -0.89
C SER A 162 5.39 -5.78 -1.13
N HIS A 163 5.87 -5.54 -2.36
CA HIS A 163 6.70 -4.37 -2.71
C HIS A 163 5.94 -3.04 -2.63
N TRP A 164 4.61 -3.07 -2.46
CA TRP A 164 3.83 -1.86 -2.29
C TRP A 164 4.08 -1.20 -0.92
N ASN A 165 4.55 -1.96 0.07
CA ASN A 165 4.97 -1.49 1.39
C ASN A 165 3.94 -0.50 2.01
N LEU A 166 2.74 -1.02 2.29
CA LEU A 166 1.61 -0.26 2.81
C LEU A 166 1.96 0.53 4.08
N GLU A 167 2.77 -0.04 4.98
CA GLU A 167 3.21 0.62 6.21
C GLU A 167 4.00 1.91 5.94
N LYS A 168 4.91 1.90 4.96
CA LYS A 168 5.61 3.12 4.53
C LYS A 168 4.63 4.16 4.00
N LEU A 169 3.68 3.75 3.15
CA LEU A 169 2.70 4.67 2.57
C LEU A 169 1.76 5.27 3.63
N ALA A 170 1.39 4.47 4.63
CA ALA A 170 0.57 4.90 5.76
C ALA A 170 1.32 5.91 6.64
N SER A 171 2.56 5.63 7.03
CA SER A 171 3.36 6.53 7.88
C SER A 171 3.59 7.92 7.28
N GLN A 172 3.75 8.00 5.95
CA GLN A 172 3.82 9.27 5.21
C GLN A 172 2.55 10.12 5.35
N ASN A 173 1.42 9.49 5.68
CA ASN A 173 0.09 10.09 5.81
C ASN A 173 -0.40 10.16 7.26
N SER A 174 0.51 10.23 8.23
CA SER A 174 0.17 10.32 9.66
C SER A 174 -0.62 9.10 10.18
N LEU A 175 -0.36 7.91 9.63
CA LEU A 175 -1.00 6.67 10.05
C LEU A 175 0.02 5.70 10.66
N LEU A 176 -0.36 5.07 11.78
CA LEU A 176 0.42 4.04 12.46
C LEU A 176 -0.26 2.69 12.28
N LEU A 177 0.51 1.67 11.86
CA LEU A 177 0.06 0.28 11.84
C LEU A 177 -0.04 -0.22 13.30
N ILE A 178 -1.24 -0.61 13.72
CA ILE A 178 -1.48 -1.19 15.06
C ILE A 178 -1.59 -2.70 15.02
N GLU A 179 -2.02 -3.25 13.89
CA GLU A 179 -2.24 -4.69 13.74
C GLU A 179 -2.09 -5.11 12.28
N CYS A 180 -1.52 -6.29 12.05
CA CYS A 180 -1.49 -6.96 10.76
C CYS A 180 -1.85 -8.42 10.98
N VAL A 181 -3.09 -8.79 10.65
CA VAL A 181 -3.62 -10.13 10.88
C VAL A 181 -3.82 -10.87 9.57
N PRO A 182 -3.71 -12.22 9.54
CA PRO A 182 -4.06 -12.99 8.36
C PRO A 182 -5.49 -12.70 7.90
N PHE A 183 -5.67 -12.46 6.60
CA PHE A 183 -6.99 -12.30 6.00
C PHE A 183 -7.45 -13.65 5.46
N ASN A 184 -8.62 -14.11 5.90
CA ASN A 184 -9.28 -15.29 5.36
C ASN A 184 -10.64 -14.89 4.76
N ILE A 185 -10.84 -15.21 3.49
CA ILE A 185 -12.09 -14.89 2.77
C ILE A 185 -13.31 -15.61 3.38
N HIS A 186 -13.10 -16.78 4.01
CA HIS A 186 -14.17 -17.55 4.62
C HIS A 186 -14.77 -16.91 5.88
N ASP A 187 -14.06 -15.94 6.47
CA ASP A 187 -14.56 -15.16 7.60
C ASP A 187 -15.63 -14.15 7.17
N TYR A 188 -15.87 -14.02 5.85
CA TYR A 188 -16.86 -13.13 5.23
C TYR A 188 -17.80 -13.94 4.33
N PRO A 189 -18.83 -14.60 4.90
CA PRO A 189 -19.72 -15.47 4.14
C PRO A 189 -20.37 -14.76 2.94
N GLY A 190 -20.20 -15.35 1.76
CA GLY A 190 -20.74 -14.82 0.52
C GLY A 190 -19.89 -13.75 -0.17
N TYR A 191 -18.80 -13.27 0.47
CA TYR A 191 -17.85 -12.38 -0.18
C TYR A 191 -17.18 -13.07 -1.38
N ASN A 192 -17.19 -12.39 -2.51
CA ASN A 192 -16.62 -12.85 -3.77
C ASN A 192 -15.65 -11.81 -4.33
N ASN A 193 -14.37 -11.97 -4.02
CA ASN A 193 -13.35 -11.01 -4.45
C ASN A 193 -13.21 -10.97 -5.99
N LYS A 194 -13.31 -9.76 -6.56
CA LYS A 194 -13.33 -9.53 -8.01
C LYS A 194 -12.03 -8.94 -8.53
N ARG A 195 -11.75 -9.19 -9.81
CA ARG A 195 -10.65 -8.55 -10.56
C ARG A 195 -10.83 -7.05 -10.66
N GLY A 196 -12.06 -6.56 -10.82
CA GLY A 196 -12.34 -5.13 -10.71
C GLY A 196 -12.16 -4.31 -12.00
N ASP A 197 -11.46 -4.85 -13.01
CA ASP A 197 -11.08 -4.10 -14.20
C ASP A 197 -10.96 -4.99 -15.46
N GLY A 198 -11.11 -4.37 -16.64
CA GLY A 198 -11.06 -5.00 -17.95
C GLY A 198 -12.21 -5.95 -18.27
N LEU A 199 -12.09 -6.68 -19.39
CA LEU A 199 -13.09 -7.66 -19.86
C LEU A 199 -13.34 -8.80 -18.86
N ARG A 200 -12.39 -9.03 -17.95
CA ARG A 200 -12.42 -10.08 -16.92
C ARG A 200 -12.76 -9.50 -15.54
N CYS A 201 -13.37 -8.32 -15.47
CA CYS A 201 -13.65 -7.62 -14.20
C CYS A 201 -14.45 -8.49 -13.20
N ASP A 202 -15.42 -9.27 -13.68
CA ASP A 202 -16.26 -10.14 -12.83
C ASP A 202 -15.60 -11.46 -12.42
N GLU A 203 -14.43 -11.78 -12.98
CA GLU A 203 -13.69 -12.97 -12.60
C GLU A 203 -13.00 -12.79 -11.23
N PRO A 204 -12.70 -13.88 -10.50
CA PRO A 204 -12.00 -13.80 -9.23
C PRO A 204 -10.58 -13.23 -9.38
N PHE A 205 -10.20 -12.33 -8.47
CA PHE A 205 -8.79 -11.94 -8.32
C PHE A 205 -8.10 -12.91 -7.36
N ARG A 206 -7.51 -13.97 -7.92
CA ARG A 206 -6.91 -15.08 -7.15
C ARG A 206 -6.13 -14.59 -5.93
N LEU A 207 -6.64 -14.90 -4.75
CA LEU A 207 -6.02 -14.59 -3.48
C LEU A 207 -4.91 -15.61 -3.19
N GLY A 208 -3.77 -15.12 -2.73
CA GLY A 208 -2.69 -15.93 -2.16
C GLY A 208 -2.65 -15.70 -0.65
N LYS A 209 -1.45 -15.64 -0.06
CA LYS A 209 -1.30 -15.12 1.31
C LYS A 209 -1.74 -13.65 1.34
N CYS A 210 -2.70 -13.36 2.20
CA CYS A 210 -3.30 -12.04 2.37
C CYS A 210 -3.36 -11.69 3.86
N SER A 211 -3.34 -10.40 4.16
CA SER A 211 -3.47 -9.86 5.50
C SER A 211 -4.35 -8.61 5.52
N THR A 212 -5.01 -8.39 6.64
CA THR A 212 -5.70 -7.15 7.00
C THR A 212 -4.71 -6.25 7.72
N PHE A 213 -4.36 -5.11 7.13
CA PHE A 213 -3.54 -4.09 7.77
C PHE A 213 -4.45 -3.05 8.43
N LYS A 214 -4.33 -2.86 9.74
CA LYS A 214 -5.15 -1.92 10.52
C LYS A 214 -4.32 -0.73 10.98
N PHE A 215 -4.75 0.46 10.57
CA PHE A 215 -4.04 1.71 10.85
C PHE A 215 -4.91 2.68 11.64
N ILE A 216 -4.29 3.40 12.57
CA ILE A 216 -4.90 4.55 13.27
C ILE A 216 -4.21 5.84 12.89
N PHE A 217 -4.89 6.96 13.08
CA PHE A 217 -4.26 8.27 12.99
C PHE A 217 -3.29 8.51 14.15
N SER A 218 -2.03 8.80 13.83
CA SER A 218 -1.00 9.22 14.79
C SER A 218 -0.19 10.36 14.18
N PRO A 219 -0.33 11.61 14.67
CA PRO A 219 0.46 12.76 14.21
C PRO A 219 1.97 12.53 14.31
N GLU A 220 2.42 11.73 15.27
CA GLU A 220 3.82 11.40 15.55
C GLU A 220 4.44 10.50 14.47
N SER A 221 3.63 9.73 13.73
CA SER A 221 4.15 8.86 12.66
C SER A 221 4.79 9.65 11.52
N LYS A 222 4.34 10.90 11.26
CA LYS A 222 5.07 11.82 10.37
C LYS A 222 6.44 12.19 10.92
N LYS A 223 6.60 12.34 12.24
CA LYS A 223 7.88 12.69 12.87
C LYS A 223 8.92 11.58 12.72
N MET A 224 8.51 10.30 12.69
CA MET A 224 9.46 9.21 12.35
C MET A 224 9.97 9.31 10.91
N SER A 225 9.16 9.86 9.98
CA SER A 225 9.58 10.17 8.60
C SER A 225 10.34 11.50 8.49
N THR A 226 10.01 12.53 9.30
CA THR A 226 10.57 13.89 9.20
C THR A 226 11.70 14.19 10.19
N ASN A 227 12.03 13.30 11.12
CA ASN A 227 13.26 13.42 11.93
C ASN A 227 14.53 13.26 11.09
N HIS A 228 14.41 12.84 9.83
CA HIS A 228 15.45 12.96 8.81
C HIS A 228 15.48 14.31 8.09
N THR A 229 14.56 15.23 8.33
CA THR A 229 14.40 16.47 7.55
C THR A 229 14.41 17.74 8.43
N ARG A 230 14.75 17.63 9.72
CA ARG A 230 14.64 18.75 10.69
C ARG A 230 15.88 18.97 11.56
N ARG A 231 17.07 18.78 10.99
CA ARG A 231 18.26 19.51 11.40
C ARG A 231 18.80 20.16 10.14
N ASP A 232 18.37 21.39 9.89
CA ASP A 232 19.14 22.41 9.18
C ASP A 232 18.29 23.66 9.05
N SER A 233 18.38 24.47 10.10
CA SER A 233 18.15 25.90 9.98
C SER A 233 18.83 26.57 11.16
N LYS A 234 20.14 26.77 11.01
CA LYS A 234 20.91 27.89 11.54
C LYS A 234 22.38 27.63 11.22
N GLU A 235 22.92 28.34 10.23
CA GLU A 235 24.04 29.25 10.44
C GLU A 235 24.36 30.05 9.18
N ASN A 236 24.79 31.29 9.39
CA ASN A 236 25.03 32.31 8.39
C ASN A 236 26.22 31.97 7.49
N LEU A 237 26.12 32.25 6.19
CA LEU A 237 27.25 32.26 5.27
C LEU A 237 27.59 33.70 4.84
N PRO A 238 28.85 34.17 4.97
CA PRO A 238 29.34 35.34 4.26
C PRO A 238 29.91 34.99 2.87
N HIS A 239 29.91 36.02 2.03
CA HIS A 239 30.21 36.14 0.60
C HIS A 239 31.48 35.46 0.02
N GLN A 240 31.41 35.31 -1.32
CA GLN A 240 32.44 34.99 -2.35
C GLN A 240 32.46 33.49 -2.72
N ILE A 241 32.30 33.05 -3.97
CA ILE A 241 32.92 33.48 -5.24
C ILE A 241 31.99 33.23 -6.44
N GLN A 242 32.18 34.10 -7.42
CA GLN A 242 31.54 34.28 -8.73
C GLN A 242 32.04 33.33 -9.84
N ARG A 243 31.18 33.12 -10.86
CA ARG A 243 31.48 33.12 -12.33
C ARG A 243 32.28 31.90 -12.88
N ILE A 244 32.15 31.38 -14.12
CA ILE A 244 31.49 31.77 -15.39
C ILE A 244 31.65 30.61 -16.43
N LEU A 245 30.59 30.40 -17.25
CA LEU A 245 30.48 29.94 -18.68
C LEU A 245 31.18 28.63 -19.17
N PHE A 246 30.84 27.95 -20.28
CA PHE A 246 30.18 28.22 -21.59
C PHE A 246 29.58 26.86 -22.10
N GLN A 247 28.36 26.76 -22.66
CA GLN A 247 27.98 26.68 -24.10
C GLN A 247 29.09 26.13 -25.05
N GLU A 248 28.91 25.07 -25.87
CA GLU A 248 28.16 25.08 -27.14
C GLU A 248 28.07 23.68 -27.81
N HIS A 249 26.93 23.46 -28.50
CA HIS A 249 26.69 22.82 -29.82
C HIS A 249 26.94 21.32 -30.15
N ASN A 250 25.81 20.62 -30.35
CA ASN A 250 25.36 19.79 -31.50
C ASN A 250 26.33 18.91 -32.31
N HIS A 251 26.09 17.59 -32.32
CA HIS A 251 25.53 16.83 -33.46
C HIS A 251 25.14 15.39 -33.08
N GLU A 252 24.17 14.85 -33.82
CA GLU A 252 23.42 13.61 -33.63
C GLU A 252 24.25 12.32 -33.56
N THR A 253 23.92 11.44 -32.61
CA THR A 253 23.66 10.01 -32.85
C THR A 253 22.91 9.44 -31.64
N SER A 254 21.96 8.56 -31.94
CA SER A 254 21.05 7.90 -31.01
C SER A 254 21.77 7.20 -29.84
N PHE A 255 21.56 7.71 -28.62
CA PHE A 255 21.76 6.92 -27.40
C PHE A 255 20.49 7.03 -26.55
N VAL A 256 19.66 6.00 -26.67
CA VAL A 256 18.58 5.71 -25.72
C VAL A 256 19.27 5.21 -24.45
N PRO A 257 19.14 5.86 -23.27
CA PRO A 257 19.59 5.26 -22.03
C PRO A 257 18.67 4.07 -21.76
N ASN A 258 19.15 2.90 -22.15
CA ASN A 258 18.50 1.63 -21.88
C ASN A 258 18.27 1.45 -20.37
N HIS A 259 17.19 0.74 -20.11
CA HIS A 259 16.81 0.08 -18.87
C HIS A 259 17.96 -0.43 -17.98
N PRO A 260 17.70 -0.55 -16.66
CA PRO A 260 18.69 -0.85 -15.63
C PRO A 260 19.56 -2.04 -15.99
N ILE A 261 20.86 -1.85 -15.82
CA ILE A 261 21.85 -2.90 -15.70
C ILE A 261 21.28 -3.98 -14.77
N ASN A 262 20.91 -5.13 -15.34
CA ASN A 262 20.39 -6.30 -14.64
C ASN A 262 21.40 -6.76 -13.59
N LEU A 263 21.35 -6.19 -12.38
CA LEU A 263 22.19 -6.62 -11.25
C LEU A 263 21.96 -8.10 -10.90
N PHE A 264 20.87 -8.69 -11.40
CA PHE A 264 20.39 -10.03 -11.11
C PHE A 264 20.20 -10.90 -12.37
N SER A 265 21.12 -10.82 -13.35
CA SER A 265 21.11 -11.80 -14.44
C SER A 265 21.47 -13.19 -13.91
N SER A 266 20.56 -14.13 -14.08
CA SER A 266 20.54 -15.50 -13.56
C SER A 266 21.54 -16.42 -14.24
N HIS A 267 22.84 -16.14 -14.13
CA HIS A 267 23.87 -17.06 -14.62
C HIS A 267 25.06 -17.08 -13.66
N LEU A 268 24.99 -17.94 -12.63
CA LEU A 268 26.03 -18.88 -12.18
C LEU A 268 25.53 -19.60 -10.91
N GLY A 269 25.52 -20.93 -10.95
CA GLY A 269 24.63 -21.77 -10.14
C GLY A 269 24.99 -21.99 -8.66
N SER A 270 23.96 -22.06 -7.83
CA SER A 270 23.73 -23.09 -6.79
C SER A 270 22.31 -22.90 -6.22
N PRO A 271 21.44 -23.93 -6.15
CA PRO A 271 20.05 -23.80 -5.69
C PRO A 271 19.90 -23.31 -4.24
N VAL A 272 20.98 -23.42 -3.45
CA VAL A 272 21.02 -22.96 -2.05
C VAL A 272 21.15 -21.43 -1.98
N ARG A 273 21.79 -20.80 -2.98
CA ARG A 273 22.00 -19.34 -3.04
C ARG A 273 20.77 -18.56 -3.48
N ASP A 274 19.93 -19.09 -4.35
CA ASP A 274 18.75 -18.35 -4.85
C ASP A 274 17.72 -18.08 -3.76
N ARG A 275 17.48 -19.05 -2.86
CA ARG A 275 16.59 -18.87 -1.71
C ARG A 275 17.13 -17.82 -0.71
N PHE A 276 18.45 -17.71 -0.59
CA PHE A 276 19.12 -16.72 0.25
C PHE A 276 19.13 -15.33 -0.39
N ARG A 277 19.21 -15.23 -1.72
CA ARG A 277 19.24 -13.96 -2.45
C ARG A 277 17.93 -13.17 -2.38
N GLU A 278 16.79 -13.87 -2.37
CA GLU A 278 15.49 -13.22 -2.17
C GLU A 278 15.37 -12.62 -0.75
N ASP A 279 15.83 -13.37 0.26
CA ASP A 279 15.86 -12.89 1.64
C ASP A 279 16.84 -11.70 1.79
N VAL A 280 18.02 -11.74 1.16
CA VAL A 280 18.99 -10.63 1.15
C VAL A 280 18.40 -9.40 0.45
N ALA A 281 17.77 -9.57 -0.71
CA ALA A 281 17.12 -8.49 -1.45
C ALA A 281 16.00 -7.85 -0.62
N TRP A 282 15.23 -8.64 0.13
CA TRP A 282 14.19 -8.14 1.01
C TRP A 282 14.74 -7.43 2.25
N VAL A 283 15.74 -8.01 2.91
CA VAL A 283 16.39 -7.46 4.11
C VAL A 283 17.03 -6.10 3.77
N PHE A 284 17.73 -6.01 2.64
CA PHE A 284 18.45 -4.83 2.19
C PHE A 284 17.74 -4.05 1.07
N ASP A 285 16.43 -4.25 0.88
CA ASP A 285 15.61 -3.58 -0.14
C ASP A 285 15.80 -2.05 -0.16
N TRP A 286 15.91 -1.44 1.04
CA TRP A 286 16.18 -0.01 1.17
C TRP A 286 17.59 0.41 0.76
N TYR A 287 18.59 -0.45 0.99
CA TYR A 287 19.96 -0.18 0.57
C TYR A 287 20.03 -0.19 -0.96
N PHE A 288 19.44 -1.18 -1.61
CA PHE A 288 19.41 -1.26 -3.07
C PHE A 288 18.63 -0.10 -3.70
N THR A 289 17.44 0.20 -3.15
CA THR A 289 16.62 1.34 -3.60
C THR A 289 17.39 2.66 -3.45
N HIS A 290 18.04 2.88 -2.30
CA HIS A 290 18.80 4.09 -2.06
C HIS A 290 20.00 4.22 -3.02
N VAL A 291 20.78 3.16 -3.20
CA VAL A 291 21.92 3.16 -4.12
C VAL A 291 21.47 3.42 -5.56
N ASP A 292 20.31 2.93 -5.97
CA ASP A 292 19.77 3.18 -7.31
C ASP A 292 19.25 4.63 -7.45
N GLU A 293 18.65 5.19 -6.39
CA GLU A 293 18.16 6.57 -6.37
C GLU A 293 19.30 7.61 -6.32
N THR A 294 20.46 7.27 -5.74
CA THR A 294 21.61 8.19 -5.61
C THR A 294 22.72 7.96 -6.64
N PHE A 295 22.60 6.94 -7.48
CA PHE A 295 23.62 6.62 -8.50
C PHE A 295 23.83 7.79 -9.48
N GLY A 296 25.04 8.34 -9.50
CA GLY A 296 25.42 9.44 -10.39
C GLY A 296 25.13 10.85 -9.86
N VAL A 297 24.59 10.98 -8.63
CA VAL A 297 24.41 12.26 -7.96
C VAL A 297 25.67 12.59 -7.14
N ARG A 298 26.19 13.82 -7.24
CA ARG A 298 27.30 14.28 -6.37
C ARG A 298 26.78 14.36 -4.93
N GLU A 299 27.41 13.64 -4.01
CA GLU A 299 27.12 13.68 -2.57
C GLU A 299 27.43 15.07 -2.00
N GLU A 300 26.48 16.01 -2.12
CA GLU A 300 26.50 17.28 -1.39
C GLU A 300 25.32 17.41 -0.41
N MET A 301 24.68 16.30 -0.02
CA MET A 301 23.70 16.31 1.07
C MET A 301 24.00 15.22 2.09
N GLU A 302 24.45 15.66 3.26
CA GLU A 302 24.56 14.85 4.48
C GLU A 302 23.22 14.18 4.81
N GLY A 303 23.24 12.87 5.11
CA GLY A 303 22.14 12.24 5.84
C GLY A 303 21.83 10.78 5.54
N TYR A 304 22.37 10.17 4.49
CA TYR A 304 22.22 8.73 4.26
C TYR A 304 23.58 8.05 4.12
N HIS A 305 24.07 7.51 5.24
CA HIS A 305 25.26 6.68 5.23
C HIS A 305 24.85 5.24 4.96
N VAL A 306 25.66 4.51 4.17
CA VAL A 306 25.58 3.05 3.98
C VAL A 306 25.30 2.31 5.29
N TYR A 307 25.88 2.80 6.39
CA TYR A 307 25.64 2.35 7.75
C TYR A 307 24.15 2.29 8.14
N GLU A 308 23.35 3.30 7.79
CA GLU A 308 21.94 3.40 8.18
C GLU A 308 21.06 2.45 7.35
N GLY A 309 21.40 2.21 6.09
CA GLY A 309 20.79 1.17 5.26
C GLY A 309 21.05 -0.24 5.83
N VAL A 310 22.29 -0.50 6.27
CA VAL A 310 22.69 -1.75 6.91
C VAL A 310 21.99 -1.94 8.27
N ARG A 311 21.95 -0.89 9.11
CA ARG A 311 21.29 -0.91 10.42
C ARG A 311 19.80 -1.24 10.31
N ARG A 312 19.11 -0.68 9.31
CA ARG A 312 17.69 -0.99 9.04
C ARG A 312 17.48 -2.41 8.52
N GLY A 313 18.44 -2.93 7.75
CA GLY A 313 18.45 -4.35 7.38
C GLY A 313 18.50 -5.24 8.62
N TYR A 314 19.33 -4.91 9.60
CA TYR A 314 19.41 -5.64 10.87
C TYR A 314 18.09 -5.58 11.66
N ASP A 315 17.51 -4.38 11.81
CA ASP A 315 16.24 -4.22 12.53
C ASP A 315 15.10 -5.06 11.91
N ARG A 316 15.08 -5.18 10.57
CA ARG A 316 14.12 -6.03 9.85
C ARG A 316 14.39 -7.52 10.04
N TYR A 317 15.67 -7.89 9.98
CA TYR A 317 16.12 -9.26 10.18
C TYR A 317 15.70 -9.79 11.56
N VAL A 318 15.89 -8.99 12.61
CA VAL A 318 15.55 -9.34 13.99
C VAL A 318 14.04 -9.42 14.22
N LYS A 319 13.23 -8.56 13.58
CA LYS A 319 11.77 -8.52 13.75
C LYS A 319 11.02 -9.71 13.13
N LEU A 320 11.62 -10.43 12.19
CA LEU A 320 10.91 -11.46 11.41
C LEU A 320 10.95 -12.89 11.97
N ALA A 321 11.82 -13.21 12.93
CA ALA A 321 11.95 -14.60 13.37
C ALA A 321 12.36 -14.71 14.84
N SER A 322 11.49 -15.29 15.66
CA SER A 322 11.69 -15.58 17.09
C SER A 322 12.79 -16.62 17.40
N CYS A 323 13.62 -17.02 16.42
CA CYS A 323 14.68 -18.02 16.60
C CYS A 323 15.98 -17.77 15.79
N ARG A 324 16.25 -16.55 15.28
CA ARG A 324 17.50 -16.26 14.54
C ARG A 324 18.45 -15.38 15.36
N THR A 325 19.75 -15.65 15.27
CA THR A 325 20.77 -15.03 16.15
C THR A 325 21.58 -13.96 15.39
N SER A 326 22.19 -13.00 16.11
CA SER A 326 23.03 -11.95 15.48
C SER A 326 24.17 -12.47 14.57
N PRO A 327 24.79 -13.64 14.83
CA PRO A 327 25.76 -14.26 13.91
C PRO A 327 25.18 -14.59 12.53
N ASP A 328 23.90 -14.91 12.45
CA ASP A 328 23.26 -15.29 11.18
C ASP A 328 23.08 -14.08 10.26
N PHE A 329 23.06 -12.85 10.79
CA PHE A 329 23.02 -11.61 9.98
C PHE A 329 24.35 -11.31 9.29
N ILE A 330 25.47 -11.80 9.83
CA ILE A 330 26.79 -11.63 9.22
C ILE A 330 26.82 -12.30 7.84
N VAL A 331 26.18 -13.47 7.69
CA VAL A 331 26.04 -14.16 6.39
C VAL A 331 25.30 -13.29 5.37
N PHE A 332 24.29 -12.52 5.80
CA PHE A 332 23.56 -11.58 4.94
C PHE A 332 24.44 -10.37 4.54
N LEU A 333 25.30 -9.89 5.45
CA LEU A 333 26.25 -8.82 5.16
C LEU A 333 27.37 -9.27 4.21
N GLU A 334 27.87 -10.50 4.36
CA GLU A 334 28.88 -11.08 3.49
C GLU A 334 28.35 -11.25 2.06
N GLU A 335 27.11 -11.71 1.90
CA GLU A 335 26.48 -11.82 0.57
C GLU A 335 26.20 -10.42 -0.02
N LEU A 336 25.74 -9.45 0.78
CA LEU A 336 25.58 -8.04 0.34
C LEU A 336 26.91 -7.45 -0.13
N HIS A 337 28.01 -7.72 0.59
CA HIS A 337 29.35 -7.30 0.21
C HIS A 337 29.79 -7.97 -1.10
N GLY A 338 29.56 -9.28 -1.25
CA GLY A 338 29.82 -10.00 -2.49
C GLY A 338 29.09 -9.41 -3.70
N LEU A 339 27.80 -9.09 -3.55
CA LEU A 339 27.00 -8.43 -4.59
C LEU A 339 27.53 -7.04 -4.94
N SER A 340 28.00 -6.28 -3.94
CA SER A 340 28.59 -4.96 -4.13
C SER A 340 29.90 -5.04 -4.91
N LEU A 341 30.76 -6.01 -4.60
CA LEU A 341 32.00 -6.26 -5.35
C LEU A 341 31.73 -6.67 -6.80
N MET A 342 30.75 -7.56 -7.03
CA MET A 342 30.35 -7.97 -8.39
C MET A 342 29.84 -6.77 -9.22
N ARG A 343 29.12 -5.84 -8.59
CA ARG A 343 28.67 -4.60 -9.23
C ARG A 343 29.85 -3.70 -9.60
N ILE A 344 30.79 -3.49 -8.67
CA ILE A 344 31.98 -2.68 -8.91
C ILE A 344 32.77 -3.25 -10.11
N GLU A 345 32.95 -4.56 -10.16
CA GLU A 345 33.69 -5.21 -11.24
C GLU A 345 33.00 -5.02 -12.60
N ARG A 346 31.68 -5.18 -12.65
CA ARG A 346 30.91 -4.90 -13.87
C ARG A 346 31.01 -3.45 -14.31
N LEU A 347 30.97 -2.51 -13.36
CA LEU A 347 31.10 -1.08 -13.65
C LEU A 347 32.49 -0.73 -14.17
N LYS A 348 33.55 -1.34 -13.63
CA LYS A 348 34.93 -1.19 -14.14
C LYS A 348 35.04 -1.68 -15.57
N GLN A 349 34.53 -2.89 -15.86
CA GLN A 349 34.49 -3.44 -17.23
C GLN A 349 33.74 -2.50 -18.19
N SER A 350 32.59 -1.97 -17.74
CA SER A 350 31.80 -1.03 -18.55
C SER A 350 32.53 0.30 -18.81
N LEU A 351 33.40 0.75 -17.89
CA LEU A 351 34.22 1.95 -18.06
C LEU A 351 35.43 1.71 -18.96
N GLU A 352 36.05 0.52 -18.89
CA GLU A 352 37.14 0.12 -19.77
C GLU A 352 36.65 -0.02 -21.23
N ASP A 353 35.48 -0.62 -21.44
CA ASP A 353 34.84 -0.71 -22.77
C ASP A 353 34.54 0.66 -23.38
N MET A 354 34.22 1.67 -22.55
CA MET A 354 33.99 3.05 -23.00
C MET A 354 35.28 3.82 -23.33
N SER A 355 36.44 3.33 -22.88
CA SER A 355 37.76 3.92 -23.18
C SER A 355 38.34 3.46 -24.52
N HIS A 356 37.69 2.48 -25.15
CA HIS A 356 38.06 1.93 -26.46
C HIS A 356 37.23 2.52 -27.63
N TYR A 357 36.40 3.53 -27.36
CA TYR A 357 35.62 4.28 -28.37
C TYR A 357 36.14 5.70 -28.58
#